data_AF-A0A7S1Y1V2-F1
#
_entry.id   AF-A0A7S1Y1V2-F1
#
_cell.length_a   1.000
_cell.length_b   1.000
_cell.length_c   1.000
_cell.angle_alpha   90.00
_cell.angle_beta   90.00
_cell.angle_gamma   90.00
#
_symmetry.space_group_name_H-M   'P 1'
#
loop_
_entity.id
_entity.type
_entity.pdbx_description
1 polymer ?
#
loop_
_entity_poly.entity_id
_entity_poly.type
_entity_poly.pdbx_seq_one_letter_code
_entity_poly.pdbx_strand_id
1 'polypeptide(L)'
;DKDGSSNTLDRIDGIDVTMVDSLDNFFVEKLPSSSPTQSPTPGPSLGATVSPTPRPTLAPIPRQAPQALPTQSPVVGNRKISGAVRKDNGNGSFDGEDMPIEGVTVYLLDSGGRVVGVDVTGADGMYMFSAPPGIYSVQERQPDALISVADKDGPTNTLDLIEGIDVTDGDSTDNDFLDGEPTTTPTTSPTPYPTSPPSPVPGEPTDAPVQTLDPTETPTYAPTRAPRLIEGQVTEDADNDGVCGDEPIAGVMIALLDKFKMIVETTKSDSEGRYSFLARPGIYSITETQPDGFV
;
A
#
# COMPACT_ATOMS: atom_id res chain seq x y z
N ASP A 1 2.93 6.51 15.68
CA ASP A 1 2.54 5.08 15.65
C ASP A 1 3.22 4.26 16.75
N LYS A 2 2.75 3.03 16.98
CA LYS A 2 3.25 2.05 17.97
C LYS A 2 4.79 1.94 18.04
N ASP A 3 5.49 2.13 16.94
CA ASP A 3 6.96 2.08 16.88
C ASP A 3 7.65 3.35 17.41
N GLY A 4 6.89 4.31 17.94
CA GLY A 4 7.38 5.58 18.45
C GLY A 4 7.92 6.50 17.35
N SER A 5 7.74 6.14 16.08
CA SER A 5 7.96 7.04 14.97
C SER A 5 6.61 7.68 14.62
N SER A 6 6.55 9.01 14.69
CA SER A 6 5.76 9.76 13.73
C SER A 6 6.48 9.63 12.40
N ASN A 7 6.55 8.42 11.83
CA ASN A 7 7.04 8.31 10.47
C ASN A 7 5.96 8.95 9.60
N THR A 8 6.37 9.80 8.68
CA THR A 8 5.48 10.46 7.72
C THR A 8 4.95 9.47 6.68
N LEU A 9 4.81 8.18 7.04
CA LEU A 9 4.48 7.07 6.15
C LEU A 9 3.23 6.30 6.60
N ASP A 10 2.63 6.67 7.74
CA ASP A 10 1.42 6.08 8.36
C ASP A 10 1.47 4.54 8.24
N ARG A 11 2.55 3.97 8.79
CA ARG A 11 2.91 2.56 8.59
C ARG A 11 3.56 1.94 9.82
N ILE A 12 3.09 0.75 10.15
CA ILE A 12 3.67 -0.13 11.18
C ILE A 12 4.25 -1.37 10.53
N ASP A 13 5.57 -1.55 10.62
CA ASP A 13 6.30 -2.71 10.10
C ASP A 13 6.53 -3.78 11.17
N GLY A 14 6.75 -5.03 10.73
CA GLY A 14 7.28 -6.09 11.59
C GLY A 14 6.27 -6.68 12.59
N ILE A 15 4.98 -6.63 12.28
CA ILE A 15 3.93 -7.26 13.10
C ILE A 15 4.08 -8.78 13.00
N ASP A 16 4.71 -9.39 14.00
CA ASP A 16 4.96 -10.82 14.08
C ASP A 16 3.81 -11.53 14.83
N VAL A 17 2.96 -12.21 14.06
CA VAL A 17 1.90 -13.08 14.58
C VAL A 17 2.21 -14.55 14.33
N THR A 18 3.48 -14.95 14.29
CA THR A 18 3.86 -16.36 14.13
C THR A 18 3.35 -17.24 15.28
N MET A 19 3.33 -16.69 16.50
CA MET A 19 3.04 -17.46 17.71
C MET A 19 1.90 -16.88 18.56
N VAL A 20 1.65 -15.58 18.50
CA VAL A 20 0.66 -14.85 19.31
C VAL A 20 -0.09 -13.84 18.47
N ASP A 21 -1.24 -13.39 18.95
CA ASP A 21 -1.98 -12.27 18.36
C ASP A 21 -1.25 -10.94 18.64
N SER A 22 -1.50 -9.92 17.82
CA SER A 22 -0.98 -8.56 18.03
C SER A 22 -2.14 -7.58 18.11
N LEU A 23 -2.35 -6.97 19.28
CA LEU A 23 -3.56 -6.19 19.58
C LEU A 23 -3.29 -4.69 19.76
N ASP A 24 -2.02 -4.31 19.73
CA ASP A 24 -1.52 -3.00 20.14
C ASP A 24 -0.94 -2.25 18.95
N ASN A 25 -1.61 -2.25 17.80
CA ASN A 25 -1.15 -1.57 16.59
C ASN A 25 -1.92 -0.25 16.45
N PHE A 26 -1.30 0.88 16.71
CA PHE A 26 -2.02 2.16 16.80
C PHE A 26 -1.44 3.22 15.88
N PHE A 27 -2.35 3.94 15.23
CA PHE A 27 -2.09 5.18 14.48
C PHE A 27 -2.62 6.36 15.27
N VAL A 28 -1.85 7.45 15.32
CA VAL A 28 -2.19 8.64 16.10
C VAL A 28 -1.96 9.89 15.24
N GLU A 29 -3.04 10.60 14.94
CA GLU A 29 -3.13 11.60 13.88
C GLU A 29 -3.18 13.03 14.41
N LYS A 30 -2.41 13.96 13.84
CA LYS A 30 -2.40 15.34 14.33
C LYS A 30 -3.34 16.23 13.55
N LEU A 31 -3.94 17.20 14.24
CA LEU A 31 -4.57 18.32 13.53
C LEU A 31 -3.50 19.24 12.94
N PRO A 32 -3.71 19.79 11.73
CA PRO A 32 -2.82 20.77 11.15
C PRO A 32 -2.73 22.00 12.07
N SER A 33 -1.50 22.38 12.45
CA SER A 33 -1.28 23.52 13.33
C SER A 33 -1.83 24.80 12.70
N SER A 34 -2.92 25.34 13.27
CA SER A 34 -3.37 26.68 12.94
C SER A 34 -2.32 27.67 13.47
N SER A 35 -1.50 28.22 12.58
CA SER A 35 -0.60 29.32 12.96
C SER A 35 -1.43 30.45 13.60
N PRO A 36 -1.11 30.92 14.82
CA PRO A 36 -1.88 31.99 15.43
C PRO A 36 -1.69 33.25 14.60
N THR A 37 -2.78 33.77 14.03
CA THR A 37 -2.80 35.15 13.55
C THR A 37 -2.48 36.02 14.76
N GLN A 38 -1.34 36.73 14.74
CA GLN A 38 -0.94 37.59 15.85
C GLN A 38 -2.07 38.56 16.15
N SER A 39 -2.77 38.33 17.27
CA SER A 39 -3.68 39.30 17.85
C SER A 39 -2.85 40.52 18.25
N PRO A 40 -3.21 41.75 17.87
CA PRO A 40 -2.43 42.93 18.24
C PRO A 40 -2.42 43.05 19.76
N THR A 41 -1.23 42.93 20.35
CA THR A 41 -0.98 43.10 21.78
C THR A 41 -1.61 44.41 22.28
N PRO A 42 -2.49 44.40 23.30
CA PRO A 42 -2.96 45.63 23.93
C PRO A 42 -1.77 46.32 24.61
N GLY A 43 -1.41 47.50 24.12
CA GLY A 43 -0.36 48.32 24.74
C GLY A 43 -0.73 48.72 26.18
N PRO A 44 0.25 48.97 27.05
CA PRO A 44 0.00 49.31 28.45
C PRO A 44 -0.74 50.64 28.57
N SER A 45 -1.85 50.63 29.28
CA SER A 45 -2.59 51.82 29.70
C SER A 45 -1.81 52.55 30.79
N LEU A 46 -1.20 53.71 30.44
CA LEU A 46 -0.73 54.68 31.42
C LEU A 46 -1.57 55.96 31.32
N GLY A 47 -2.07 56.38 32.49
CA GLY A 47 -3.01 57.48 32.66
C GLY A 47 -2.49 58.84 32.18
N ALA A 48 -3.42 59.67 31.75
CA ALA A 48 -3.16 61.03 31.30
C ALA A 48 -3.11 62.04 32.46
N THR A 49 -2.17 62.99 32.39
CA THR A 49 -2.37 64.42 32.74
C THR A 49 -1.45 65.27 31.83
N VAL A 50 -1.93 66.46 31.46
CA VAL A 50 -1.72 67.22 30.21
C VAL A 50 -0.53 68.22 30.17
N SER A 51 0.08 68.44 28.99
CA SER A 51 0.29 69.75 28.28
C SER A 51 1.28 69.63 27.08
N PRO A 52 1.29 70.55 26.07
CA PRO A 52 1.56 70.22 24.67
C PRO A 52 3.02 70.40 24.22
N THR A 53 3.52 69.42 23.47
CA THR A 53 4.71 69.54 22.62
C THR A 53 4.25 69.52 21.15
N PRO A 54 4.76 70.40 20.26
CA PRO A 54 4.33 70.42 18.87
C PRO A 54 4.58 69.06 18.19
N ARG A 55 3.51 68.54 17.58
CA ARG A 55 3.45 67.27 16.85
C ARG A 55 4.47 67.29 15.70
N PRO A 56 5.40 66.33 15.59
CA PRO A 56 6.13 66.16 14.34
C PRO A 56 5.13 65.72 13.27
N THR A 57 5.08 66.46 12.16
CA THR A 57 4.34 66.05 10.96
C THR A 57 4.94 64.75 10.47
N LEU A 58 4.24 63.64 10.68
CA LEU A 58 4.61 62.34 10.13
C LEU A 58 4.64 62.46 8.60
N ALA A 59 5.77 62.13 7.99
CA ALA A 59 5.88 61.98 6.56
C ALA A 59 4.83 60.96 6.06
N PRO A 60 4.30 61.10 4.83
CA PRO A 60 3.35 60.14 4.29
C PRO A 60 3.96 58.74 4.32
N ILE A 61 3.27 57.82 5.00
CA ILE A 61 3.60 56.40 4.96
C ILE A 61 3.51 55.97 3.48
N PRO A 62 4.52 55.31 2.89
CA PRO A 62 4.39 54.81 1.53
C PRO A 62 3.18 53.88 1.50
N ARG A 63 2.19 54.23 0.67
CA ARG A 63 1.04 53.38 0.41
C ARG A 63 1.61 52.10 -0.20
N GLN A 64 1.56 50.98 0.55
CA GLN A 64 1.92 49.68 -0.01
C GLN A 64 1.12 49.50 -1.30
N ALA A 65 1.80 49.19 -2.39
CA ALA A 65 1.13 48.77 -3.62
C ALA A 65 0.17 47.63 -3.24
N PRO A 66 -1.03 47.56 -3.82
CA PRO A 66 -1.93 46.43 -3.58
C PRO A 66 -1.12 45.14 -3.76
N GLN A 67 -0.96 44.36 -2.69
CA GLN A 67 -0.43 43.01 -2.83
C GLN A 67 -1.36 42.32 -3.82
N ALA A 68 -0.79 41.79 -4.91
CA ALA A 68 -1.55 41.00 -5.85
C ALA A 68 -2.27 39.91 -5.04
N LEU A 69 -3.59 39.81 -5.21
CA LEU A 69 -4.36 38.69 -4.71
C LEU A 69 -3.61 37.42 -5.17
N PRO A 70 -3.34 36.43 -4.31
CA PRO A 70 -2.66 35.22 -4.73
C PRO A 70 -3.42 34.67 -5.93
N THR A 71 -2.77 34.63 -7.09
CA THR A 71 -3.30 33.96 -8.26
C THR A 71 -3.45 32.51 -7.83
N GLN A 72 -4.69 32.09 -7.56
CA GLN A 72 -4.98 30.69 -7.32
C GLN A 72 -4.43 29.95 -8.55
N SER A 73 -3.45 29.07 -8.33
CA SER A 73 -3.03 28.10 -9.35
C SER A 73 -4.30 27.48 -9.92
N PRO A 74 -4.40 27.28 -11.26
CA PRO A 74 -5.58 26.66 -11.82
C PRO A 74 -5.83 25.35 -11.08
N VAL A 75 -7.05 25.18 -10.56
CA VAL A 75 -7.49 23.90 -9.99
C VAL A 75 -7.53 22.93 -11.16
N VAL A 76 -6.41 22.26 -11.41
CA VAL A 76 -6.34 21.17 -12.37
C VAL A 76 -7.26 20.10 -11.80
N GLY A 77 -8.34 19.80 -12.52
CA GLY A 77 -9.28 18.76 -12.11
C GLY A 77 -8.58 17.41 -11.94
N ASN A 78 -9.22 16.51 -11.21
CA ASN A 78 -8.71 15.14 -11.06
C ASN A 78 -8.44 14.49 -12.43
N ARG A 79 -7.45 13.63 -12.43
CA ARG A 79 -6.95 12.82 -13.54
C ARG A 79 -7.51 11.42 -13.45
N LYS A 80 -7.59 10.74 -14.59
CA LYS A 80 -7.98 9.34 -14.68
C LYS A 80 -6.74 8.47 -14.68
N ILE A 81 -6.79 7.40 -13.90
CA ILE A 81 -5.85 6.28 -13.94
C ILE A 81 -6.69 5.04 -14.19
N SER A 82 -6.50 4.37 -15.32
CA SER A 82 -7.31 3.20 -15.69
C SER A 82 -6.49 2.12 -16.36
N GLY A 83 -7.01 0.90 -16.29
CA GLY A 83 -6.46 -0.27 -16.97
C GLY A 83 -7.45 -1.41 -16.97
N ALA A 84 -6.96 -2.59 -17.37
CA ALA A 84 -7.70 -3.82 -17.43
C ALA A 84 -6.95 -4.96 -16.73
N VAL A 85 -7.70 -5.89 -16.15
CA VAL A 85 -7.18 -7.18 -15.71
C VAL A 85 -7.66 -8.25 -16.68
N ARG A 86 -6.73 -9.01 -17.24
CA ARG A 86 -7.01 -10.03 -18.24
C ARG A 86 -6.34 -11.35 -17.95
N LYS A 87 -6.98 -12.40 -18.43
CA LYS A 87 -6.48 -13.77 -18.42
C LYS A 87 -5.75 -14.07 -19.72
N ASP A 88 -4.45 -14.32 -19.61
CA ASP A 88 -3.54 -14.78 -20.66
C ASP A 88 -4.07 -16.07 -21.31
N ASN A 89 -4.03 -16.08 -22.63
CA ASN A 89 -4.30 -17.26 -23.43
C ASN A 89 -3.10 -18.24 -23.52
N GLY A 90 -1.99 -17.92 -22.84
CA GLY A 90 -0.76 -18.70 -22.79
C GLY A 90 0.32 -18.20 -23.75
N ASN A 91 0.17 -16.99 -24.31
CA ASN A 91 1.15 -16.37 -25.18
C ASN A 91 2.03 -15.35 -24.45
N GLY A 92 1.66 -14.95 -23.23
CA GLY A 92 2.40 -14.03 -22.38
C GLY A 92 2.41 -12.57 -22.89
N SER A 93 1.44 -12.20 -23.72
CA SER A 93 1.33 -10.88 -24.34
C SER A 93 -0.09 -10.37 -24.24
N PHE A 94 -0.26 -9.18 -23.70
CA PHE A 94 -1.57 -8.53 -23.62
C PHE A 94 -2.12 -8.23 -25.03
N ASP A 95 -3.19 -8.93 -25.42
CA ASP A 95 -3.83 -8.77 -26.71
C ASP A 95 -5.36 -9.00 -26.68
N GLY A 96 -5.99 -8.93 -27.86
CA GLY A 96 -7.45 -9.01 -28.00
C GLY A 96 -8.04 -10.41 -27.80
N GLU A 97 -7.20 -11.44 -27.67
CA GLU A 97 -7.61 -12.81 -27.40
C GLU A 97 -7.66 -13.09 -25.88
N ASP A 98 -7.12 -12.19 -25.04
CA ASP A 98 -7.14 -12.33 -23.59
C ASP A 98 -8.51 -11.97 -22.99
N MET A 99 -8.98 -12.85 -22.10
CA MET A 99 -10.31 -12.75 -21.51
C MET A 99 -10.33 -11.77 -20.34
N PRO A 100 -11.35 -10.91 -20.20
CA PRO A 100 -11.46 -10.02 -19.03
C PRO A 100 -11.66 -10.83 -17.74
N ILE A 101 -11.09 -10.35 -16.64
CA ILE A 101 -11.31 -10.91 -15.30
C ILE A 101 -12.13 -9.92 -14.46
N GLU A 102 -13.35 -10.31 -14.11
CA GLU A 102 -14.26 -9.54 -13.25
C GLU A 102 -13.98 -9.80 -11.77
N GLY A 103 -14.22 -8.79 -10.93
CA GLY A 103 -14.19 -8.95 -9.48
C GLY A 103 -12.80 -8.87 -8.85
N VAL A 104 -11.79 -8.46 -9.61
CA VAL A 104 -10.42 -8.30 -9.14
C VAL A 104 -10.27 -6.97 -8.43
N THR A 105 -9.74 -6.98 -7.22
CA THR A 105 -9.51 -5.76 -6.44
C THR A 105 -8.20 -5.12 -6.89
N VAL A 106 -8.25 -3.84 -7.25
CA VAL A 106 -7.08 -3.03 -7.60
C VAL A 106 -6.96 -1.88 -6.60
N TYR A 107 -5.75 -1.65 -6.12
CA TYR A 107 -5.41 -0.60 -5.18
C TYR A 107 -4.66 0.51 -5.90
N LEU A 108 -5.02 1.76 -5.66
CA LEU A 108 -4.23 2.93 -6.05
C LEU A 108 -3.33 3.32 -4.87
N LEU A 109 -2.03 3.43 -5.11
CA LEU A 109 -1.04 3.80 -4.10
C LEU A 109 -0.44 5.17 -4.43
N ASP A 110 -0.24 5.99 -3.41
CA ASP A 110 0.52 7.25 -3.53
C ASP A 110 2.04 7.00 -3.61
N SER A 111 2.83 8.06 -3.76
CA SER A 111 4.30 7.97 -3.80
C SER A 111 4.95 7.43 -2.51
N GLY A 112 4.21 7.37 -1.40
CA GLY A 112 4.64 6.79 -0.13
C GLY A 112 4.25 5.32 0.03
N GLY A 113 3.52 4.74 -0.93
CA GLY A 113 2.99 3.38 -0.85
C GLY A 113 1.74 3.25 0.01
N ARG A 114 1.04 4.35 0.30
CA ARG A 114 -0.26 4.31 0.99
C ARG A 114 -1.37 4.05 0.01
N VAL A 115 -2.33 3.21 0.37
CA VAL A 115 -3.53 2.99 -0.44
C VAL A 115 -4.39 4.24 -0.38
N VAL A 116 -4.65 4.90 -1.51
CA VAL A 116 -5.48 6.11 -1.61
C VAL A 116 -6.74 5.89 -2.45
N GLY A 117 -6.90 4.69 -3.01
CA GLY A 117 -8.10 4.29 -3.74
C GLY A 117 -8.22 2.78 -3.85
N VAL A 118 -9.45 2.30 -3.94
CA VAL A 118 -9.78 0.89 -4.20
C VAL A 118 -10.84 0.85 -5.28
N ASP A 119 -10.63 0.02 -6.29
CA ASP A 119 -11.63 -0.28 -7.31
C ASP A 119 -11.69 -1.79 -7.55
N VAL A 120 -12.79 -2.25 -8.13
CA VAL A 120 -13.00 -3.66 -8.45
C VAL A 120 -13.33 -3.77 -9.93
N THR A 121 -12.64 -4.65 -10.64
CA THR A 121 -12.83 -4.79 -12.09
C THR A 121 -14.26 -5.19 -12.43
N GLY A 122 -14.81 -4.51 -13.45
CA GLY A 122 -16.13 -4.83 -13.99
C GLY A 122 -16.14 -6.11 -14.85
N ALA A 123 -17.31 -6.44 -15.40
CA ALA A 123 -17.49 -7.58 -16.32
C ALA A 123 -16.63 -7.50 -17.60
N ASP A 124 -16.16 -6.30 -17.94
CA ASP A 124 -15.24 -6.02 -19.04
C ASP A 124 -13.76 -6.07 -18.62
N GLY A 125 -13.48 -6.40 -17.35
CA GLY A 125 -12.14 -6.47 -16.76
C GLY A 125 -11.55 -5.10 -16.44
N MET A 126 -12.29 -4.01 -16.64
CA MET A 126 -11.76 -2.65 -16.52
C MET A 126 -11.87 -2.12 -15.09
N TYR A 127 -10.89 -1.31 -14.68
CA TYR A 127 -10.91 -0.51 -13.45
C TYR A 127 -10.54 0.96 -13.76
N MET A 128 -10.96 1.90 -12.90
CA MET A 128 -10.67 3.33 -13.05
C MET A 128 -10.67 4.08 -11.72
N PHE A 129 -9.60 4.84 -11.48
CA PHE A 129 -9.51 5.82 -10.40
C PHE A 129 -9.65 7.26 -10.91
N SER A 130 -10.05 8.14 -10.00
CA SER A 130 -9.99 9.59 -10.18
C SER A 130 -9.16 10.20 -9.07
N ALA A 131 -7.98 10.73 -9.40
CA ALA A 131 -7.01 11.21 -8.42
C ALA A 131 -6.50 12.62 -8.78
N PRO A 132 -6.05 13.43 -7.81
CA PRO A 132 -5.33 14.66 -8.11
C PRO A 132 -4.11 14.43 -9.01
N PRO A 133 -3.58 15.46 -9.70
CA PRO A 133 -2.30 15.35 -10.40
C PRO A 133 -1.18 14.93 -9.45
N GLY A 134 -0.38 13.95 -9.85
CA GLY A 134 0.69 13.40 -9.02
C GLY A 134 1.27 12.13 -9.64
N ILE A 135 2.13 11.46 -8.86
CA ILE A 135 2.71 10.16 -9.22
C ILE A 135 2.14 9.09 -8.30
N TYR A 136 1.69 8.01 -8.91
CA TYR A 136 1.01 6.90 -8.26
C TYR A 136 1.60 5.56 -8.69
N SER A 137 1.19 4.51 -7.99
CA SER A 137 1.32 3.13 -8.44
C SER A 137 -0.05 2.45 -8.35
N VAL A 138 -0.26 1.38 -9.09
CA VAL A 138 -1.44 0.51 -8.92
C VAL A 138 -0.98 -0.90 -8.57
N GLN A 139 -1.60 -1.50 -7.58
CA GLN A 139 -1.34 -2.89 -7.18
C GLN A 139 -2.60 -3.72 -7.34
N GLU A 140 -2.48 -4.85 -8.03
CA GLU A 140 -3.54 -5.83 -8.13
C GLU A 140 -3.51 -6.79 -6.93
N ARG A 141 -4.70 -7.14 -6.43
CA ARG A 141 -4.84 -8.32 -5.59
C ARG A 141 -4.90 -9.55 -6.50
N GLN A 142 -3.83 -10.34 -6.50
CA GLN A 142 -3.70 -11.55 -7.30
C GLN A 142 -5.03 -12.34 -7.32
N PRO A 143 -5.63 -12.55 -8.51
CA PRO A 143 -6.85 -13.33 -8.63
C PRO A 143 -6.67 -14.77 -8.15
N ASP A 144 -7.67 -15.31 -7.47
CA ASP A 144 -7.62 -16.67 -6.93
C ASP A 144 -7.36 -17.69 -8.05
N ALA A 145 -6.44 -18.63 -7.78
CA ALA A 145 -6.04 -19.71 -8.67
C ALA A 145 -5.32 -19.30 -9.98
N LEU A 146 -5.02 -18.01 -10.17
CA LEU A 146 -4.16 -17.53 -11.25
C LEU A 146 -2.77 -17.15 -10.72
N ILE A 147 -1.85 -16.92 -11.66
CA ILE A 147 -0.53 -16.36 -11.41
C ILE A 147 -0.31 -15.16 -12.32
N SER A 148 0.36 -14.14 -11.79
CA SER A 148 0.86 -13.02 -12.59
C SER A 148 1.75 -13.48 -13.75
N VAL A 149 1.54 -12.89 -14.93
CA VAL A 149 2.31 -13.17 -16.15
C VAL A 149 3.05 -11.91 -16.63
N ALA A 150 2.32 -10.81 -16.81
CA ALA A 150 2.89 -9.55 -17.29
C ALA A 150 2.05 -8.36 -16.82
N ASP A 151 2.68 -7.20 -16.78
CA ASP A 151 2.07 -5.91 -16.45
C ASP A 151 2.41 -4.87 -17.54
N LYS A 152 1.88 -3.64 -17.40
CA LYS A 152 2.16 -2.54 -18.34
C LYS A 152 3.66 -2.25 -18.44
N ASP A 153 4.37 -2.29 -17.32
CA ASP A 153 5.76 -1.88 -17.18
C ASP A 153 6.77 -3.00 -17.48
N GLY A 154 6.31 -4.24 -17.71
CA GLY A 154 7.12 -5.30 -18.30
C GLY A 154 6.67 -6.73 -17.96
N PRO A 155 7.61 -7.68 -17.85
CA PRO A 155 7.29 -8.99 -17.29
C PRO A 155 6.97 -8.85 -15.80
N THR A 156 6.11 -9.74 -15.29
CA THR A 156 5.66 -9.72 -13.89
C THR A 156 6.77 -9.42 -12.90
N ASN A 157 6.48 -8.49 -11.99
CA ASN A 157 7.18 -8.40 -10.71
C ASN A 157 6.41 -9.18 -9.64
N THR A 158 7.10 -9.64 -8.59
CA THR A 158 6.46 -10.39 -7.49
C THR A 158 5.37 -9.59 -6.75
N LEU A 159 5.19 -8.31 -7.10
CA LEU A 159 4.33 -7.39 -6.38
C LEU A 159 3.01 -7.03 -7.08
N ASP A 160 2.76 -7.58 -8.28
CA ASP A 160 1.61 -7.21 -9.12
C ASP A 160 1.38 -5.69 -9.13
N LEU A 161 2.49 -4.96 -9.32
CA LEU A 161 2.59 -3.53 -9.05
C LEU A 161 3.09 -2.80 -10.29
N ILE A 162 2.28 -1.89 -10.82
CA ILE A 162 2.71 -0.95 -11.86
C ILE A 162 3.12 0.35 -11.17
N GLU A 163 4.40 0.68 -11.20
CA GLU A 163 4.96 1.85 -10.53
C GLU A 163 5.12 3.06 -11.45
N GLY A 164 5.17 4.26 -10.86
CA GLY A 164 5.59 5.47 -11.56
C GLY A 164 4.57 6.01 -12.56
N ILE A 165 3.28 5.78 -12.29
CA ILE A 165 2.16 6.35 -13.07
C ILE A 165 2.10 7.85 -12.80
N ASP A 166 2.67 8.63 -13.72
CA ASP A 166 2.66 10.10 -13.66
C ASP A 166 1.43 10.67 -14.37
N VAL A 167 0.51 11.23 -13.59
CA VAL A 167 -0.68 11.94 -14.09
C VAL A 167 -0.60 13.46 -13.88
N THR A 168 0.60 14.00 -13.65
CA THR A 168 0.79 15.45 -13.45
C THR A 168 0.17 16.25 -14.61
N ASP A 169 0.46 15.85 -15.85
CA ASP A 169 0.08 16.58 -17.05
C ASP A 169 -1.08 15.95 -17.84
N GLY A 170 -1.55 14.76 -17.48
CA GLY A 170 -2.60 14.05 -18.22
C GLY A 170 -3.13 12.81 -17.53
N ASP A 171 -4.15 12.19 -18.14
CA ASP A 171 -4.66 10.89 -17.69
C ASP A 171 -3.67 9.78 -18.07
N SER A 172 -3.65 8.69 -17.30
CA SER A 172 -2.92 7.46 -17.62
C SER A 172 -3.91 6.32 -17.90
N THR A 173 -3.78 5.71 -19.07
CA THR A 173 -4.58 4.55 -19.50
C THR A 173 -3.67 3.33 -19.72
N ASP A 174 -4.31 2.18 -19.93
CA ASP A 174 -3.62 0.92 -20.28
C ASP A 174 -2.64 0.47 -19.19
N ASN A 175 -2.99 0.71 -17.92
CA ASN A 175 -2.28 0.19 -16.75
C ASN A 175 -2.73 -1.25 -16.50
N ASP A 176 -2.37 -2.12 -17.41
CA ASP A 176 -3.00 -3.43 -17.53
C ASP A 176 -2.23 -4.52 -16.79
N PHE A 177 -2.96 -5.47 -16.22
CA PHE A 177 -2.46 -6.68 -15.58
C PHE A 177 -2.86 -7.91 -16.41
N LEU A 178 -1.92 -8.82 -16.59
CA LEU A 178 -2.10 -10.07 -17.33
C LEU A 178 -1.79 -11.26 -16.42
N ASP A 179 -2.78 -12.12 -16.24
CA ASP A 179 -2.75 -13.30 -15.38
C ASP A 179 -2.89 -14.60 -16.17
N GLY A 180 -2.12 -15.63 -15.79
CA GLY A 180 -2.15 -16.94 -16.42
C GLY A 180 -2.59 -18.04 -15.46
N GLU A 181 -2.92 -19.19 -16.03
CA GLU A 181 -3.05 -20.42 -15.25
C GLU A 181 -1.66 -20.86 -14.75
N PRO A 182 -1.56 -21.40 -13.52
CA PRO A 182 -0.30 -21.92 -13.01
C PRO A 182 0.22 -23.01 -13.96
N THR A 183 1.40 -22.78 -14.55
CA THR A 183 1.97 -23.76 -15.47
C THR A 183 2.50 -24.95 -14.67
N THR A 184 1.84 -26.10 -14.76
CA THR A 184 2.38 -27.37 -14.25
C THR A 184 3.47 -27.89 -15.20
N THR A 185 4.58 -27.17 -15.37
CA THR A 185 5.73 -27.75 -16.05
C THR A 185 6.49 -28.58 -15.01
N PRO A 186 6.54 -29.93 -15.12
CA PRO A 186 7.47 -30.69 -14.30
C PRO A 186 8.89 -30.25 -14.68
N THR A 187 9.57 -29.58 -13.76
CA THR A 187 10.99 -29.27 -13.86
C THR A 187 11.76 -30.56 -14.10
N THR A 188 12.32 -30.67 -15.31
CA THR A 188 13.35 -31.61 -15.78
C THR A 188 13.51 -32.91 -14.97
N SER A 189 12.95 -34.00 -15.51
CA SER A 189 13.49 -35.35 -15.30
C SER A 189 15.02 -35.30 -15.51
N PRO A 190 15.86 -35.78 -14.57
CA PRO A 190 17.30 -35.81 -14.79
C PRO A 190 17.56 -36.64 -16.04
N THR A 191 18.16 -36.03 -17.05
CA THR A 191 18.68 -36.71 -18.23
C THR A 191 19.63 -37.79 -17.73
N PRO A 192 19.35 -39.11 -17.87
CA PRO A 192 20.37 -40.10 -17.61
C PRO A 192 21.39 -39.97 -18.73
N TYR A 193 22.51 -39.31 -18.43
CA TYR A 193 23.70 -39.38 -19.25
C TYR A 193 24.04 -40.88 -19.39
N PRO A 194 24.14 -41.44 -20.60
CA PRO A 194 24.62 -42.80 -20.74
C PRO A 194 26.13 -42.80 -20.47
N THR A 195 26.52 -43.03 -19.23
CA THR A 195 27.89 -43.39 -18.90
C THR A 195 28.09 -44.82 -19.37
N SER A 196 28.87 -45.00 -20.44
CA SER A 196 29.33 -46.29 -20.93
C SER A 196 29.91 -47.13 -19.78
N PRO A 197 29.51 -48.39 -19.58
CA PRO A 197 30.09 -49.23 -18.55
C PRO A 197 31.51 -49.70 -18.96
N PRO A 198 32.49 -49.80 -18.04
CA PRO A 198 33.73 -50.52 -18.33
C PRO A 198 33.47 -52.03 -18.44
N SER A 199 34.21 -52.71 -19.32
CA SER A 199 34.12 -54.15 -19.57
C SER A 199 34.29 -55.01 -18.29
N PRO A 200 33.62 -56.18 -18.19
CA PRO A 200 33.61 -56.98 -16.96
C PRO A 200 34.86 -57.87 -16.80
N VAL A 201 35.38 -57.92 -15.57
CA VAL A 201 36.19 -59.04 -15.06
C VAL A 201 35.22 -60.10 -14.50
N PRO A 202 35.30 -61.39 -14.90
CA PRO A 202 34.40 -62.43 -14.38
C PRO A 202 34.84 -63.02 -13.04
N GLY A 203 33.92 -63.08 -12.06
CA GLY A 203 34.07 -63.92 -10.85
C GLY A 203 33.07 -63.64 -9.71
N GLU A 204 32.09 -64.55 -9.55
CA GLU A 204 31.35 -64.93 -8.32
C GLU A 204 30.18 -64.06 -7.77
N PRO A 205 29.24 -64.66 -6.98
CA PRO A 205 27.83 -64.72 -7.36
C PRO A 205 26.87 -63.77 -6.61
N THR A 206 25.72 -63.59 -7.27
CA THR A 206 24.47 -62.93 -6.92
C THR A 206 23.85 -63.42 -5.59
N ASP A 207 23.57 -62.50 -4.67
CA ASP A 207 22.21 -62.25 -4.14
C ASP A 207 22.23 -61.12 -3.09
N ALA A 208 21.67 -59.96 -3.45
CA ALA A 208 21.16 -58.99 -2.48
C ALA A 208 19.94 -58.31 -3.11
N PRO A 209 18.76 -58.28 -2.45
CA PRO A 209 17.59 -57.64 -3.01
C PRO A 209 17.83 -56.13 -3.09
N VAL A 210 17.56 -55.58 -4.28
CA VAL A 210 17.47 -54.14 -4.52
C VAL A 210 16.39 -53.59 -3.61
N GLN A 211 16.77 -52.75 -2.64
CA GLN A 211 15.81 -51.86 -1.98
C GLN A 211 15.34 -50.86 -3.03
N THR A 212 14.10 -51.04 -3.50
CA THR A 212 13.34 -49.99 -4.14
C THR A 212 13.16 -48.88 -3.11
N LEU A 213 13.85 -47.76 -3.28
CA LEU A 213 13.52 -46.55 -2.54
C LEU A 213 12.13 -46.11 -3.04
N ASP A 214 11.11 -46.25 -2.20
CA ASP A 214 9.82 -45.60 -2.42
C ASP A 214 10.05 -44.07 -2.47
N PRO A 215 9.77 -43.36 -3.57
CA PRO A 215 9.71 -41.93 -3.57
C PRO A 215 8.24 -41.53 -3.47
N THR A 216 7.72 -41.45 -2.24
CA THR A 216 6.54 -40.63 -2.00
C THR A 216 6.62 -40.07 -0.58
N GLU A 217 7.47 -39.06 -0.40
CA GLU A 217 7.12 -38.05 0.59
C GLU A 217 5.82 -37.40 0.08
N THR A 218 4.72 -37.94 0.58
CA THR A 218 3.43 -37.25 0.53
C THR A 218 3.69 -35.91 1.23
N PRO A 219 3.39 -34.75 0.63
CA PRO A 219 3.54 -33.49 1.33
C PRO A 219 2.70 -33.59 2.59
N THR A 220 3.38 -33.75 3.73
CA THR A 220 2.74 -33.70 5.03
C THR A 220 2.25 -32.27 5.14
N TYR A 221 0.94 -32.06 4.96
CA TYR A 221 0.31 -30.80 5.26
C TYR A 221 0.73 -30.45 6.69
N ALA A 222 1.66 -29.48 6.80
CA ALA A 222 2.00 -28.87 8.06
C ALA A 222 0.68 -28.47 8.73
N PRO A 223 0.50 -28.68 10.05
CA PRO A 223 -0.73 -28.30 10.70
C PRO A 223 -1.00 -26.83 10.38
N THR A 224 -2.10 -26.56 9.66
CA THR A 224 -2.58 -25.20 9.40
C THR A 224 -2.81 -24.58 10.77
N ARG A 225 -1.83 -23.85 11.27
CA ARG A 225 -1.96 -23.09 12.51
C ARG A 225 -3.16 -22.16 12.32
N ALA A 226 -4.03 -22.13 13.34
CA ALA A 226 -5.20 -21.25 13.34
C ALA A 226 -4.78 -19.81 13.01
N PRO A 227 -5.64 -19.04 12.30
CA PRO A 227 -5.38 -17.63 12.03
C PRO A 227 -5.20 -16.86 13.35
N ARG A 228 -4.48 -15.76 13.26
CA ARG A 228 -4.12 -14.87 14.35
C ARG A 228 -4.75 -13.52 14.14
N LEU A 229 -5.09 -12.90 15.25
CA LEU A 229 -5.73 -11.60 15.26
C LEU A 229 -4.66 -10.50 15.22
N ILE A 230 -4.84 -9.55 14.31
CA ILE A 230 -4.11 -8.28 14.28
C ILE A 230 -5.16 -7.21 14.51
N GLU A 231 -5.11 -6.51 15.65
CA GLU A 231 -6.02 -5.41 15.98
C GLU A 231 -5.27 -4.11 16.22
N GLY A 232 -6.03 -3.02 16.15
CA GLY A 232 -5.51 -1.69 16.37
C GLY A 232 -6.59 -0.62 16.48
N GLN A 233 -6.13 0.62 16.66
CA GLN A 233 -6.97 1.81 16.65
C GLN A 233 -6.31 2.97 15.90
N VAL A 234 -7.16 3.84 15.35
CA VAL A 234 -6.80 5.16 14.82
C VAL A 234 -7.44 6.23 15.70
N THR A 235 -6.63 7.09 16.29
CA THR A 235 -7.09 8.19 17.16
C THR A 235 -6.43 9.51 16.78
N GLU A 236 -7.05 10.63 17.09
CA GLU A 236 -6.40 11.95 17.07
C GLU A 236 -5.32 12.03 18.16
N ASP A 237 -4.21 12.73 17.95
CA ASP A 237 -3.21 13.10 18.97
C ASP A 237 -3.55 14.51 19.50
N ALA A 238 -4.64 14.63 20.26
CA ALA A 238 -5.21 15.92 20.63
C ALA A 238 -4.33 16.66 21.65
N ASP A 239 -3.65 15.92 22.52
CA ASP A 239 -2.78 16.47 23.55
C ASP A 239 -1.28 16.45 23.19
N ASN A 240 -0.93 15.90 22.01
CA ASN A 240 0.44 15.76 21.50
C ASN A 240 1.34 14.86 22.36
N ASP A 241 0.78 13.87 23.05
CA ASP A 241 1.54 12.88 23.81
C ASP A 241 1.99 11.69 22.95
N GLY A 242 1.41 11.51 21.75
CA GLY A 242 1.74 10.44 20.82
C GLY A 242 1.27 9.05 21.26
N VAL A 243 0.27 8.98 22.14
CA VAL A 243 -0.32 7.76 22.68
C VAL A 243 -1.74 7.60 22.15
N CYS A 244 -2.15 6.36 21.89
CA CYS A 244 -3.52 6.06 21.52
C CYS A 244 -4.49 6.23 22.71
N GLY A 245 -5.72 6.66 22.45
CA GLY A 245 -6.78 6.71 23.47
C GLY A 245 -7.54 8.03 23.55
N ASP A 246 -7.16 8.98 22.72
CA ASP A 246 -7.84 10.25 22.46
C ASP A 246 -9.11 10.04 21.59
N GLU A 247 -9.52 11.05 20.82
CA GLU A 247 -10.71 11.01 19.98
C GLU A 247 -10.56 9.96 18.86
N PRO A 248 -11.48 8.99 18.72
CA PRO A 248 -11.39 7.96 17.68
C PRO A 248 -11.67 8.51 16.28
N ILE A 249 -10.90 8.05 15.30
CA ILE A 249 -11.08 8.44 13.89
C ILE A 249 -11.64 7.25 13.10
N ALA A 250 -12.88 7.41 12.63
CA ALA A 250 -13.61 6.40 11.89
C ALA A 250 -13.42 6.51 10.36
N GLY A 251 -13.54 5.38 9.67
CA GLY A 251 -13.55 5.32 8.20
C GLY A 251 -12.18 5.38 7.53
N VAL A 252 -11.10 5.36 8.32
CA VAL A 252 -9.70 5.32 7.86
C VAL A 252 -9.43 3.96 7.26
N MET A 253 -8.93 3.92 6.03
CA MET A 253 -8.65 2.66 5.35
C MET A 253 -7.29 2.12 5.81
N ILE A 254 -7.30 0.89 6.31
CA ILE A 254 -6.11 0.17 6.79
C ILE A 254 -5.84 -0.97 5.83
N ALA A 255 -4.60 -1.11 5.36
CA ALA A 255 -4.14 -2.23 4.55
C ALA A 255 -3.21 -3.12 5.36
N LEU A 256 -3.42 -4.44 5.29
CA LEU A 256 -2.51 -5.46 5.79
C LEU A 256 -1.62 -5.94 4.65
N LEU A 257 -0.31 -5.80 4.82
CA LEU A 257 0.70 -6.19 3.85
C LEU A 257 1.49 -7.39 4.37
N ASP A 258 1.77 -8.35 3.49
CA ASP A 258 2.64 -9.47 3.83
C ASP A 258 4.13 -9.08 3.84
N LYS A 259 5.01 -10.07 4.06
CA LYS A 259 6.47 -9.88 4.06
C LYS A 259 7.05 -9.38 2.73
N PHE A 260 6.32 -9.57 1.62
CA PHE A 260 6.70 -9.10 0.30
C PHE A 260 6.14 -7.72 -0.01
N LYS A 261 5.32 -7.13 0.88
CA LYS A 261 4.60 -5.86 0.65
C LYS A 261 3.42 -5.99 -0.31
N MET A 262 2.86 -7.19 -0.43
CA MET A 262 1.59 -7.40 -1.09
C MET A 262 0.44 -7.09 -0.15
N ILE A 263 -0.53 -6.31 -0.62
CA ILE A 263 -1.78 -6.10 0.10
C ILE A 263 -2.55 -7.42 0.15
N VAL A 264 -2.68 -7.96 1.36
CA VAL A 264 -3.41 -9.21 1.65
C VAL A 264 -4.88 -8.91 1.85
N GLU A 265 -5.17 -7.84 2.60
CA GLU A 265 -6.52 -7.47 3.01
C GLU A 265 -6.57 -5.98 3.35
N THR A 266 -7.73 -5.35 3.16
CA THR A 266 -7.99 -3.98 3.62
C THR A 266 -9.24 -3.94 4.46
N THR A 267 -9.30 -3.03 5.44
CA THR A 267 -10.49 -2.75 6.23
C THR A 267 -10.63 -1.25 6.47
N LYS A 268 -11.72 -0.82 7.10
CA LYS A 268 -11.87 0.56 7.59
C LYS A 268 -12.00 0.59 9.10
N SER A 269 -11.43 1.61 9.74
CA SER A 269 -11.66 1.85 11.16
C SER A 269 -13.15 2.07 11.45
N ASP A 270 -13.64 1.47 12.54
CA ASP A 270 -15.03 1.59 12.98
C ASP A 270 -15.32 2.95 13.64
N SER A 271 -16.55 3.17 14.13
CA SER A 271 -16.94 4.41 14.81
C SER A 271 -16.17 4.68 16.11
N GLU A 272 -15.44 3.70 16.63
CA GLU A 272 -14.58 3.79 17.80
C GLU A 272 -13.09 3.71 17.40
N GLY A 273 -12.79 3.96 16.12
CA GLY A 273 -11.45 4.00 15.57
C GLY A 273 -10.79 2.62 15.45
N ARG A 274 -11.47 1.52 15.79
CA ARG A 274 -10.87 0.18 15.81
C ARG A 274 -10.84 -0.47 14.44
N TYR A 275 -9.83 -1.29 14.20
CA TYR A 275 -9.75 -2.18 13.04
C TYR A 275 -9.20 -3.56 13.45
N SER A 276 -9.51 -4.59 12.67
CA SER A 276 -8.96 -5.93 12.88
C SER A 276 -8.81 -6.74 11.60
N PHE A 277 -7.85 -7.66 11.60
CA PHE A 277 -7.60 -8.65 10.55
C PHE A 277 -7.44 -10.05 11.15
N LEU A 278 -7.84 -11.07 10.39
CA LEU A 278 -7.52 -12.48 10.69
C LEU A 278 -6.47 -12.99 9.71
N ALA A 279 -5.22 -12.99 10.15
CA ALA A 279 -4.08 -13.34 9.32
C ALA A 279 -3.55 -14.75 9.60
N ARG A 280 -2.99 -15.43 8.60
CA ARG A 280 -2.20 -16.65 8.86
C ARG A 280 -0.97 -16.29 9.69
N PRO A 281 -0.41 -17.21 10.49
CA PRO A 281 0.82 -16.92 11.22
C PRO A 281 1.95 -16.48 10.28
N GLY A 282 2.59 -15.36 10.60
CA GLY A 282 3.58 -14.73 9.74
C GLY A 282 3.99 -13.35 10.26
N ILE A 283 4.82 -12.69 9.47
CA ILE A 283 5.25 -11.31 9.72
C ILE A 283 4.56 -10.41 8.69
N TYR A 284 3.94 -9.36 9.18
CA TYR A 284 3.15 -8.43 8.39
C TYR A 284 3.60 -6.99 8.60
N SER A 285 3.02 -6.10 7.80
CA SER A 285 3.06 -4.66 8.00
C SER A 285 1.64 -4.13 7.78
N ILE A 286 1.32 -2.98 8.34
CA ILE A 286 0.05 -2.30 8.07
C ILE A 286 0.32 -0.87 7.66
N THR A 287 -0.48 -0.35 6.75
CA THR A 287 -0.49 1.06 6.37
C THR A 287 -1.90 1.63 6.52
N GLU A 288 -2.01 2.94 6.73
CA GLU A 288 -3.28 3.64 6.66
C GLU A 288 -3.32 4.72 5.57
N THR A 289 -4.55 5.07 5.15
CA THR A 289 -4.80 6.34 4.47
C THR A 289 -4.64 7.49 5.45
N GLN A 290 -3.97 8.57 5.05
CA GLN A 290 -4.06 9.83 5.78
C GLN A 290 -5.54 10.26 5.91
N PRO A 291 -6.07 10.40 7.13
CA PRO A 291 -7.45 10.85 7.31
C PRO A 291 -7.62 12.31 6.89
N ASP A 292 -8.74 12.62 6.23
CA ASP A 292 -9.03 13.98 5.77
C ASP A 292 -8.98 15.00 6.92
N GLY A 293 -8.15 16.02 6.76
CA GLY A 293 -8.02 17.10 7.75
C GLY A 293 -7.00 16.85 8.86
N PHE A 294 -6.24 15.75 8.80
CA PHE A 294 -5.13 15.43 9.69
C PHE A 294 -3.77 15.50 8.97
N VAL A 295 -2.68 15.48 9.75
CA VAL A 295 -1.27 15.54 9.31
C VAL A 295 -0.37 14.61 10.09
#